data_AF-A0A349PXR4-F1
#
_entry.id   AF-A0A349PXR4-F1
#
_cell.length_a   1.000
_cell.length_b   1.000
_cell.length_c   1.000
_cell.angle_alpha   90.00
_cell.angle_beta   90.00
_cell.angle_gamma   90.00
#
_symmetry.space_group_name_H-M   'P 1'
#
loop_
_entity.id
_entity.type
_entity.pdbx_description
1 polymer ?
#
loop_
_entity_poly.entity_id
_entity_poly.type
_entity_poly.pdbx_seq_one_letter_code
_entity_poly.pdbx_strand_id
1 'polypeptide(L)'
;MLILLNTYPLITSENLTFRSKQSSLQGSVSVMVTALSGLEELSEENVAGAMTLVEETGISRVLVTDASGRVLYDTRETDGAIGRYAFYTELVQALRGEDVFYTEFSDKAFKSRAASPVIYHSQTIGAVYAYEYDTEQAELLLSLQRNLLTISAVVLVFAGGISVLLSRVLTRRFGVLTDAIRKMREGSYSHRAEVGGHDEISELAAEFNDMADRLQTTEDARRRFVSDASHELKTPLAGIRLLSDSILQTENMDAQTVREFVGDIEQESERLARITENLLRLTRLDSGMLPEAQCVDLSPVMARVVRMLRLVAEEKQVDLSYEIRREGQTLASEDEIHEIIYNLTENAIKYNRPG
;
A
#
# COMPACT_ATOMS: atom_id res chain seq x y z
N MET A 1 -4.89 -6.00 -20.07
CA MET A 1 -6.21 -5.32 -20.10
C MET A 1 -6.36 -4.38 -21.29
N LEU A 2 -5.46 -3.41 -21.50
CA LEU A 2 -5.53 -2.45 -22.62
C LEU A 2 -5.50 -3.10 -24.02
N ILE A 3 -4.76 -4.20 -24.21
CA ILE A 3 -4.74 -4.93 -25.48
C ILE A 3 -6.13 -5.50 -25.80
N LEU A 4 -6.75 -6.19 -24.82
CA LEU A 4 -8.12 -6.70 -24.99
C LEU A 4 -9.13 -5.59 -25.28
N LEU A 5 -8.98 -4.43 -24.63
CA LEU A 5 -9.85 -3.27 -24.82
C LEU A 5 -9.73 -2.63 -26.21
N ASN A 6 -8.54 -2.68 -26.84
CA ASN A 6 -8.32 -2.17 -28.19
C ASN A 6 -8.68 -3.20 -29.27
N THR A 7 -8.52 -4.49 -29.00
CA THR A 7 -8.69 -5.55 -30.01
C THR A 7 -10.12 -6.07 -30.07
N TYR A 8 -10.80 -6.25 -28.93
CA TYR A 8 -12.13 -6.89 -28.90
C TYR A 8 -13.24 -6.07 -29.58
N PRO A 9 -13.39 -4.75 -29.32
CA PRO A 9 -14.41 -3.94 -30.00
C PRO A 9 -14.17 -3.88 -31.51
N LEU A 10 -12.91 -3.85 -31.93
CA LEU A 10 -12.53 -3.83 -33.35
C LEU A 10 -12.96 -5.10 -34.06
N ILE A 11 -12.55 -6.26 -33.55
CA ILE A 11 -12.92 -7.58 -34.11
C ILE A 11 -14.44 -7.75 -34.13
N THR A 12 -15.13 -7.30 -33.08
CA THR A 12 -16.59 -7.41 -33.00
C THR A 12 -17.26 -6.51 -34.04
N SER A 13 -16.81 -5.26 -34.18
CA SER A 13 -17.33 -4.31 -35.16
C SER A 13 -17.09 -4.77 -36.61
N GLU A 14 -15.92 -5.34 -36.88
CA GLU A 14 -15.58 -5.90 -38.18
C GLU A 14 -16.49 -7.10 -38.53
N ASN A 15 -16.65 -8.05 -37.60
CA ASN A 15 -17.53 -9.21 -37.79
C ASN A 15 -19.00 -8.83 -37.97
N LEU A 16 -19.49 -7.84 -37.22
CA LEU A 16 -20.86 -7.33 -37.38
C LEU A 16 -21.04 -6.69 -38.76
N THR A 17 -20.06 -5.92 -39.22
CA THR A 17 -20.08 -5.30 -40.54
C THR A 17 -20.07 -6.36 -41.64
N PHE A 18 -19.23 -7.39 -41.53
CA PHE A 18 -19.20 -8.51 -42.47
C PHE A 18 -20.56 -9.19 -42.60
N ARG A 19 -21.21 -9.53 -41.48
CA ARG A 19 -22.54 -10.15 -41.49
C ARG A 19 -23.61 -9.24 -42.08
N SER A 20 -23.59 -7.96 -41.71
CA SER A 20 -24.54 -6.97 -42.22
C SER A 20 -24.43 -6.80 -43.74
N LYS A 21 -23.20 -6.67 -44.26
CA LYS A 21 -22.93 -6.56 -45.69
C LYS A 21 -23.33 -7.80 -46.45
N GLN A 22 -23.01 -8.99 -45.92
CA GLN A 22 -23.44 -10.26 -46.51
C GLN A 22 -24.97 -10.36 -46.61
N SER A 23 -25.70 -10.08 -45.52
CA SER A 23 -27.16 -10.14 -45.54
C SER A 23 -27.79 -9.10 -46.48
N SER A 24 -27.24 -7.88 -46.52
CA SER A 24 -27.71 -6.82 -47.41
C SER A 24 -27.51 -7.21 -48.88
N LEU A 25 -26.31 -7.62 -49.26
CA LEU A 25 -25.98 -7.97 -50.65
C LEU A 25 -26.73 -9.22 -51.12
N GLN A 26 -26.92 -10.21 -50.23
CA GLN A 26 -27.76 -11.37 -50.49
C GLN A 26 -29.23 -11.00 -50.72
N GLY A 27 -29.78 -10.09 -49.92
CA GLY A 27 -31.12 -9.57 -50.13
C GLY A 27 -31.27 -8.90 -51.49
N SER A 28 -30.34 -8.00 -51.85
CA SER A 28 -30.38 -7.28 -53.12
C SER A 28 -30.26 -8.23 -54.33
N VAL A 29 -29.31 -9.18 -54.30
CA VAL A 29 -29.17 -10.17 -55.40
C VAL A 29 -30.40 -11.07 -55.52
N SER A 30 -31.01 -11.48 -54.39
CA SER A 30 -32.24 -12.29 -54.43
C SER A 30 -33.41 -11.56 -55.08
N VAL A 31 -33.55 -10.25 -54.85
CA VAL A 31 -34.56 -9.42 -55.52
C VAL A 31 -34.30 -9.35 -57.03
N MET A 32 -33.04 -9.15 -57.43
CA MET A 32 -32.64 -9.13 -58.86
C MET A 32 -32.93 -10.47 -59.54
N VAL A 33 -32.53 -11.60 -58.92
CA VAL A 33 -32.81 -12.94 -59.43
C VAL A 33 -34.32 -13.18 -59.56
N THR A 34 -35.11 -12.76 -58.57
CA THR A 34 -36.57 -12.92 -58.61
C THR A 34 -37.21 -12.14 -59.76
N ALA A 35 -36.72 -10.92 -60.04
CA ALA A 35 -37.17 -10.13 -61.18
C ALA A 35 -36.84 -10.78 -62.52
N LEU A 36 -35.69 -11.46 -62.62
CA LEU A 36 -35.19 -12.10 -63.84
C LEU A 36 -35.73 -13.51 -64.08
N SER A 37 -36.03 -14.27 -63.02
CA SER A 37 -36.60 -15.63 -63.12
C SER A 37 -38.02 -15.67 -63.69
N GLY A 38 -38.69 -14.52 -63.81
CA GLY A 38 -39.97 -14.39 -64.52
C GLY A 38 -39.86 -14.35 -66.05
N LEU A 39 -38.63 -14.29 -66.59
CA LEU A 39 -38.35 -14.23 -68.02
C LEU A 39 -38.01 -15.63 -68.56
N GLU A 40 -38.61 -16.00 -69.69
CA GLU A 40 -38.39 -17.31 -70.35
C GLU A 40 -36.98 -17.43 -70.95
N GLU A 41 -36.41 -16.31 -71.41
CA GLU A 41 -35.04 -16.21 -71.93
C GLU A 41 -34.43 -14.89 -71.45
N LEU A 42 -33.11 -14.85 -71.21
CA LEU A 42 -32.39 -13.62 -70.87
C LEU A 42 -31.79 -13.02 -72.14
N SER A 43 -32.24 -11.82 -72.50
CA SER A 43 -31.70 -10.99 -73.59
C SER A 43 -31.29 -9.62 -73.06
N GLU A 44 -30.44 -8.90 -73.80
CA GLU A 44 -29.99 -7.57 -73.38
C GLU A 44 -31.18 -6.60 -73.14
N GLU A 45 -32.25 -6.71 -73.94
CA GLU A 45 -33.43 -5.83 -73.85
C GLU A 45 -34.33 -6.16 -72.64
N ASN A 46 -34.63 -7.44 -72.41
CA ASN A 46 -35.55 -7.83 -71.34
C ASN A 46 -34.89 -7.76 -69.94
N VAL A 47 -33.59 -8.04 -69.84
CA VAL A 47 -32.82 -7.90 -68.61
C VAL A 47 -32.71 -6.42 -68.24
N ALA A 48 -32.40 -5.54 -69.20
CA ALA A 48 -32.39 -4.10 -68.95
C ALA A 48 -33.75 -3.60 -68.43
N GLY A 49 -34.85 -4.04 -69.06
CA GLY A 49 -36.21 -3.72 -68.62
C GLY A 49 -36.51 -4.18 -67.19
N ALA A 50 -36.18 -5.43 -66.84
CA ALA A 50 -36.39 -5.96 -65.50
C ALA A 50 -35.52 -5.26 -64.44
N MET A 51 -34.27 -4.94 -64.78
CA MET A 51 -33.34 -4.25 -63.87
C MET A 51 -33.69 -2.79 -63.62
N THR A 52 -34.41 -2.11 -64.54
CA THR A 52 -34.89 -0.74 -64.28
C THR A 52 -35.87 -0.63 -63.11
N LEU A 53 -36.53 -1.73 -62.74
CA LEU A 53 -37.49 -1.80 -61.64
C LEU A 53 -36.83 -2.17 -60.30
N VAL A 54 -35.55 -2.55 -60.31
CA VAL A 54 -34.82 -2.96 -59.11
C VAL A 54 -33.93 -1.81 -58.64
N GLU A 55 -34.14 -1.35 -57.40
CA GLU A 55 -33.26 -0.33 -56.81
C GLU A 55 -31.89 -0.91 -56.45
N GLU A 56 -30.83 -0.36 -57.04
CA GLU A 56 -29.43 -0.77 -56.80
C GLU A 56 -28.80 0.01 -55.64
N THR A 57 -29.46 0.11 -54.48
CA THR A 57 -28.92 0.87 -53.35
C THR A 57 -27.73 0.17 -52.72
N GLY A 58 -26.58 0.87 -52.64
CA GLY A 58 -25.38 0.37 -51.96
C GLY A 58 -24.54 -0.63 -52.77
N ILE A 59 -24.88 -0.88 -54.04
CA ILE A 59 -24.10 -1.75 -54.92
C ILE A 59 -23.25 -0.89 -55.85
N SER A 60 -21.98 -1.22 -56.00
CA SER A 60 -21.04 -0.47 -56.86
C SER A 60 -21.07 -0.96 -58.31
N ARG A 61 -21.45 -2.22 -58.56
CA ARG A 61 -21.65 -2.78 -59.90
C ARG A 61 -22.53 -4.03 -59.85
N VAL A 62 -23.51 -4.12 -60.75
CA VAL A 62 -24.23 -5.36 -61.05
C VAL A 62 -23.86 -5.84 -62.44
N LEU A 63 -23.76 -7.16 -62.61
CA LEU A 63 -23.63 -7.85 -63.89
C LEU A 63 -24.69 -8.94 -63.98
N VAL A 64 -25.34 -9.06 -65.13
CA VAL A 64 -26.20 -10.22 -65.43
C VAL A 64 -25.62 -10.92 -66.65
N THR A 65 -25.50 -12.24 -66.60
CA THR A 65 -25.00 -13.04 -67.72
C THR A 65 -26.00 -14.08 -68.19
N ASP A 66 -25.85 -14.53 -69.43
CA ASP A 66 -26.49 -15.77 -69.91
C ASP A 66 -25.81 -17.02 -69.31
N ALA A 67 -26.34 -18.21 -69.65
CA ALA A 67 -25.80 -19.50 -69.23
C ALA A 67 -24.35 -19.77 -69.73
N SER A 68 -23.89 -19.05 -70.74
CA SER A 68 -22.52 -19.14 -71.28
C SER A 68 -21.53 -18.16 -70.62
N GLY A 69 -22.02 -17.28 -69.73
CA GLY A 69 -21.23 -16.24 -69.08
C GLY A 69 -21.07 -14.96 -69.90
N ARG A 70 -21.84 -14.79 -70.98
CA ARG A 70 -21.88 -13.54 -71.76
C ARG A 70 -22.71 -12.50 -71.00
N VAL A 71 -22.14 -11.32 -70.79
CA VAL A 71 -22.78 -10.22 -70.04
C VAL A 71 -23.91 -9.61 -70.88
N LEU A 72 -25.11 -9.63 -70.32
CA LEU A 72 -26.34 -9.05 -70.89
C LEU A 72 -26.68 -7.70 -70.26
N TYR A 73 -26.23 -7.46 -69.03
CA TYR A 73 -26.44 -6.19 -68.31
C TYR A 73 -25.21 -5.86 -67.45
N ASP A 74 -24.86 -4.57 -67.39
CA ASP A 74 -23.79 -4.02 -66.57
C ASP A 74 -24.19 -2.61 -66.11
N THR A 75 -24.15 -2.35 -64.81
CA THR A 75 -24.43 -1.00 -64.26
C THR A 75 -23.40 0.04 -64.72
N ARG A 76 -22.21 -0.37 -65.20
CA ARG A 76 -21.20 0.58 -65.68
C ARG A 76 -21.57 1.16 -67.06
N GLU A 77 -21.85 2.45 -67.08
CA GLU A 77 -22.14 3.20 -68.31
C GLU A 77 -20.91 3.39 -69.23
N THR A 78 -19.69 3.42 -68.69
CA THR A 78 -18.44 3.65 -69.46
C THR A 78 -17.54 2.41 -69.46
N ASP A 79 -17.14 1.93 -70.65
CA ASP A 79 -16.41 0.65 -70.86
C ASP A 79 -17.09 -0.55 -70.19
N GLY A 80 -18.41 -0.64 -70.34
CA GLY A 80 -19.23 -1.75 -69.88
C GLY A 80 -18.81 -3.08 -70.52
N ALA A 81 -19.10 -4.17 -69.82
CA ALA A 81 -18.76 -5.52 -70.27
C ALA A 81 -19.85 -6.15 -71.16
N ILE A 82 -20.92 -5.42 -71.51
CA ILE A 82 -22.04 -5.95 -72.30
C ILE A 82 -21.53 -6.59 -73.59
N GLY A 83 -21.98 -7.82 -73.85
CA GLY A 83 -21.57 -8.64 -74.99
C GLY A 83 -20.21 -9.35 -74.82
N ARG A 84 -19.41 -9.04 -73.79
CA ARG A 84 -18.17 -9.75 -73.44
C ARG A 84 -18.45 -10.91 -72.47
N TYR A 85 -17.53 -11.86 -72.37
CA TYR A 85 -17.61 -12.96 -71.40
C TYR A 85 -16.97 -12.55 -70.06
N ALA A 86 -17.68 -12.78 -68.95
CA ALA A 86 -17.19 -12.53 -67.60
C ALA A 86 -16.91 -13.87 -66.88
N PHE A 87 -15.69 -14.06 -66.40
CA PHE A 87 -15.24 -15.28 -65.71
C PHE A 87 -14.77 -15.00 -64.28
N TYR A 88 -15.60 -14.28 -63.50
CA TYR A 88 -15.36 -14.15 -62.07
C TYR A 88 -15.62 -15.50 -61.37
N THR A 89 -14.82 -15.86 -60.38
CA THR A 89 -14.93 -17.16 -59.68
C THR A 89 -16.33 -17.35 -59.10
N GLU A 90 -16.88 -16.30 -58.48
CA GLU A 90 -18.20 -16.29 -57.86
C GLU A 90 -19.30 -16.48 -58.92
N LEU A 91 -19.14 -15.85 -60.10
CA LEU A 91 -20.09 -15.96 -61.21
C LEU A 91 -20.08 -17.36 -61.84
N VAL A 92 -18.90 -17.98 -61.99
CA VAL A 92 -18.79 -19.36 -62.50
C VAL A 92 -19.42 -20.37 -61.54
N GLN A 93 -19.30 -20.16 -60.23
CA GLN A 93 -19.97 -20.98 -59.22
C GLN A 93 -21.50 -20.80 -59.26
N ALA A 94 -21.96 -19.56 -59.42
CA ALA A 94 -23.38 -19.25 -59.63
C ALA A 94 -23.95 -19.94 -60.87
N LEU A 95 -23.26 -19.91 -62.01
CA LEU A 95 -23.71 -20.62 -63.22
C LEU A 95 -23.79 -22.16 -63.05
N ARG A 96 -23.09 -22.72 -62.05
CA ARG A 96 -23.21 -24.14 -61.67
C ARG A 96 -24.39 -24.43 -60.74
N GLY A 97 -25.14 -23.40 -60.34
CA GLY A 97 -26.31 -23.51 -59.47
C GLY A 97 -26.06 -23.20 -58.00
N GLU A 98 -24.91 -22.64 -57.63
CA GLU A 98 -24.56 -22.33 -56.23
C GLU A 98 -24.72 -20.83 -55.91
N ASP A 99 -25.39 -20.48 -54.82
CA ASP A 99 -25.36 -19.12 -54.29
C ASP A 99 -24.02 -18.84 -53.58
N VAL A 100 -23.32 -17.78 -53.98
CA VAL A 100 -21.98 -17.46 -53.47
C VAL A 100 -21.95 -16.05 -52.90
N PHE A 101 -21.41 -15.93 -51.69
CA PHE A 101 -21.21 -14.65 -51.02
C PHE A 101 -19.81 -14.61 -50.39
N TYR A 102 -19.07 -13.56 -50.68
CA TYR A 102 -17.77 -13.31 -50.10
C TYR A 102 -17.66 -11.86 -49.67
N THR A 103 -17.14 -11.61 -48.46
CA THR A 103 -16.76 -10.26 -48.06
C THR A 103 -15.37 -10.29 -47.46
N GLU A 104 -14.54 -9.35 -47.90
CA GLU A 104 -13.20 -9.13 -47.35
C GLU A 104 -13.02 -7.67 -46.94
N PHE A 105 -12.16 -7.45 -45.95
CA PHE A 105 -11.66 -6.12 -45.61
C PHE A 105 -10.22 -6.02 -46.10
N SER A 106 -9.99 -5.28 -47.18
CA SER A 106 -8.66 -5.11 -47.77
C SER A 106 -8.51 -3.71 -48.36
N ASP A 107 -7.28 -3.19 -48.39
CA ASP A 107 -6.97 -1.85 -48.91
C ASP A 107 -7.82 -0.72 -48.31
N LYS A 108 -8.17 -0.82 -47.02
CA LYS A 108 -9.04 0.13 -46.31
C LYS A 108 -10.45 0.26 -46.93
N ALA A 109 -10.98 -0.81 -47.50
CA ALA A 109 -12.35 -0.88 -47.98
C ALA A 109 -12.95 -2.26 -47.65
N PHE A 110 -14.27 -2.29 -47.42
CA PHE A 110 -15.01 -3.53 -47.47
C PHE A 110 -15.33 -3.84 -48.93
N LYS A 111 -14.92 -5.02 -49.38
CA LYS A 111 -15.19 -5.53 -50.72
C LYS A 111 -16.12 -6.72 -50.57
N SER A 112 -17.39 -6.52 -50.91
CA SER A 112 -18.41 -7.58 -50.88
C SER A 112 -18.76 -8.01 -52.30
N ARG A 113 -18.88 -9.32 -52.51
CA ARG A 113 -19.22 -9.95 -53.77
C ARG A 113 -20.31 -10.97 -53.53
N ALA A 114 -21.27 -10.99 -54.43
CA ALA A 114 -22.38 -11.92 -54.42
C ALA A 114 -22.63 -12.42 -55.84
N ALA A 115 -22.96 -13.70 -55.99
CA ALA A 115 -23.45 -14.24 -57.23
C ALA A 115 -24.51 -15.31 -56.98
N SER A 116 -25.59 -15.26 -57.77
CA SER A 116 -26.70 -16.22 -57.68
C SER A 116 -27.17 -16.64 -59.07
N PRO A 117 -27.51 -17.93 -59.28
CA PRO A 117 -28.09 -18.40 -60.53
C PRO A 117 -29.47 -17.81 -60.77
N VAL A 118 -29.77 -17.47 -62.02
CA VAL A 118 -31.13 -17.25 -62.49
C VAL A 118 -31.67 -18.58 -62.97
N ILE A 119 -32.68 -19.11 -62.27
CA ILE A 119 -33.27 -20.42 -62.56
C ILE A 119 -34.65 -20.22 -63.18
N TYR A 120 -34.89 -20.90 -64.31
CA TYR A 120 -36.19 -21.02 -64.95
C TYR A 120 -36.47 -22.50 -65.23
N HIS A 121 -37.63 -23.02 -64.79
CA HIS A 121 -38.00 -24.44 -64.88
C HIS A 121 -36.87 -25.43 -64.49
N SER A 122 -36.17 -25.16 -63.39
CA SER A 122 -35.06 -25.98 -62.87
C SER A 122 -33.81 -26.03 -63.76
N GLN A 123 -33.65 -25.08 -64.68
CA GLN A 123 -32.43 -24.87 -65.46
C GLN A 123 -31.84 -23.49 -65.17
N THR A 124 -30.52 -23.42 -65.00
CA THR A 124 -29.80 -22.16 -64.88
C THR A 124 -29.72 -21.50 -66.25
N ILE A 125 -30.48 -20.43 -66.44
CA ILE A 125 -30.51 -19.66 -67.71
C ILE A 125 -29.51 -18.50 -67.70
N GLY A 126 -28.96 -18.17 -66.52
CA GLY A 126 -27.97 -17.12 -66.35
C GLY A 126 -27.51 -16.97 -64.90
N ALA A 127 -26.79 -15.89 -64.60
CA ALA A 127 -26.40 -15.55 -63.24
C ALA A 127 -26.41 -14.04 -63.03
N VAL A 128 -26.73 -13.62 -61.81
CA VAL A 128 -26.57 -12.24 -61.33
C VAL A 128 -25.30 -12.19 -60.49
N TYR A 129 -24.47 -11.19 -60.72
CA TYR A 129 -23.29 -10.87 -59.92
C TYR A 129 -23.38 -9.44 -59.42
N ALA A 130 -23.19 -9.23 -58.12
CA ALA A 130 -23.14 -7.91 -57.52
C ALA A 130 -21.82 -7.71 -56.79
N TYR A 131 -21.26 -6.50 -56.93
CA TYR A 131 -20.04 -6.05 -56.28
C TYR A 131 -20.29 -4.74 -55.53
N GLU A 132 -19.87 -4.72 -54.28
CA GLU A 132 -19.93 -3.55 -53.41
C GLU A 132 -18.52 -3.20 -52.90
N TYR A 133 -18.20 -1.91 -53.01
CA TYR A 133 -16.95 -1.31 -52.55
C TYR A 133 -17.27 -0.18 -51.57
N ASP A 134 -17.10 -0.44 -50.28
CA ASP A 134 -17.44 0.50 -49.21
C ASP A 134 -16.19 0.99 -48.48
N THR A 135 -15.83 2.24 -48.74
CA THR A 135 -14.71 2.94 -48.08
C THR A 135 -15.17 3.75 -46.87
N GLU A 136 -16.41 4.23 -46.83
CA GLU A 136 -16.93 5.02 -45.72
C GLU A 136 -17.00 4.18 -44.44
N GLN A 137 -17.52 2.96 -44.54
CA GLN A 137 -17.60 2.03 -43.41
C GLN A 137 -16.21 1.59 -42.93
N ALA A 138 -15.25 1.50 -43.85
CA ALA A 138 -13.86 1.21 -43.52
C ALA A 138 -13.18 2.38 -42.79
N GLU A 139 -13.43 3.62 -43.19
CA GLU A 139 -12.94 4.81 -42.50
C GLU A 139 -13.52 4.93 -41.09
N LEU A 140 -14.80 4.60 -40.90
CA LEU A 140 -15.42 4.53 -39.57
C LEU A 140 -14.68 3.51 -38.68
N LEU A 141 -14.41 2.31 -39.18
CA LEU A 141 -13.70 1.28 -38.42
C LEU A 141 -12.26 1.70 -38.08
N LEU A 142 -11.53 2.28 -39.04
CA LEU A 142 -10.15 2.75 -38.84
C LEU A 142 -10.08 3.96 -37.90
N SER A 143 -11.05 4.88 -37.97
CA SER A 143 -11.13 6.02 -37.06
C SER A 143 -11.46 5.58 -35.63
N LEU A 144 -12.35 4.60 -35.45
CA LEU A 144 -12.59 3.95 -34.16
C LEU A 144 -11.30 3.33 -33.60
N GLN A 145 -10.56 2.58 -34.41
CA GLN A 145 -9.28 1.98 -34.00
C GLN A 145 -8.28 3.06 -33.55
N ARG A 146 -8.12 4.13 -34.33
CA ARG A 146 -7.22 5.24 -33.98
C ARG A 146 -7.65 5.93 -32.69
N ASN A 147 -8.94 6.21 -32.54
CA ASN A 147 -9.49 6.84 -31.34
C ASN A 147 -9.24 5.98 -30.09
N LEU A 148 -9.52 4.67 -30.15
CA LEU A 148 -9.25 3.74 -29.04
C LEU A 148 -7.77 3.71 -28.66
N LEU A 149 -6.87 3.69 -29.64
CA LEU A 149 -5.42 3.74 -29.39
C LEU A 149 -5.00 5.06 -28.74
N THR A 150 -5.51 6.19 -29.22
CA THR A 150 -5.19 7.51 -28.63
C THR A 150 -5.68 7.62 -27.19
N ILE A 151 -6.92 7.20 -26.90
CA ILE A 151 -7.48 7.18 -25.54
C ILE A 151 -6.65 6.27 -24.65
N SER A 152 -6.29 5.08 -25.13
CA SER A 152 -5.44 4.13 -24.40
C SER A 152 -4.07 4.71 -24.06
N ALA A 153 -3.43 5.41 -25.00
CA ALA A 153 -2.14 6.06 -24.78
C ALA A 153 -2.24 7.19 -23.75
N VAL A 154 -3.28 8.01 -23.83
CA VAL A 154 -3.55 9.10 -22.86
C VAL A 154 -3.74 8.51 -21.46
N VAL A 155 -4.62 7.51 -21.31
CA VAL A 155 -4.86 6.84 -20.02
C VAL A 155 -3.56 6.27 -19.45
N LEU A 156 -2.71 5.65 -20.28
CA LEU A 156 -1.44 5.08 -19.85
C LEU A 156 -0.47 6.16 -19.34
N VAL A 157 -0.36 7.29 -20.02
CA VAL A 157 0.49 8.42 -19.57
C VAL A 157 -0.03 9.00 -18.27
N PHE A 158 -1.35 9.23 -18.14
CA PHE A 158 -1.95 9.75 -16.91
C PHE A 158 -1.80 8.78 -15.73
N ALA A 159 -2.12 7.50 -15.93
CA ALA A 159 -1.96 6.48 -14.90
C ALA A 159 -0.49 6.35 -14.47
N GLY A 160 0.45 6.36 -15.42
CA GLY A 160 1.88 6.35 -15.14
C GLY A 160 2.33 7.59 -14.36
N GLY A 161 1.88 8.78 -14.77
CA GLY A 161 2.20 10.04 -14.09
C GLY A 161 1.69 10.08 -12.65
N ILE A 162 0.42 9.70 -12.43
CA ILE A 162 -0.19 9.63 -11.09
C ILE A 162 0.53 8.59 -10.24
N SER A 163 0.86 7.42 -10.80
CA SER A 163 1.59 6.36 -10.09
C SER A 163 2.97 6.84 -9.62
N VAL A 164 3.74 7.50 -10.49
CA VAL A 164 5.05 8.06 -10.13
C VAL A 164 4.93 9.17 -9.08
N LEU A 165 3.92 10.04 -9.20
CA LEU A 165 3.66 11.09 -8.22
C LEU A 165 3.35 10.50 -6.84
N LEU A 166 2.37 9.60 -6.76
CA LEU A 166 1.97 8.92 -5.52
C LEU A 166 3.13 8.14 -4.91
N SER A 167 3.87 7.39 -5.72
CA SER A 167 5.07 6.67 -5.28
C SER A 167 6.09 7.61 -4.65
N ARG A 168 6.42 8.73 -5.30
CA ARG A 168 7.38 9.70 -4.75
C ARG A 168 6.91 10.32 -3.43
N VAL A 169 5.62 10.65 -3.32
CA VAL A 169 5.04 11.22 -2.09
C VAL A 169 5.13 10.22 -0.95
N LEU A 170 4.68 8.98 -1.17
CA LEU A 170 4.69 7.92 -0.15
C LEU A 170 6.12 7.55 0.25
N THR A 171 7.00 7.30 -0.72
CA THR A 171 8.40 6.94 -0.45
C THR A 171 9.13 8.03 0.34
N ARG A 172 8.86 9.32 0.06
CA ARG A 172 9.45 10.41 0.83
C ARG A 172 9.00 10.39 2.29
N ARG A 173 7.70 10.16 2.56
CA ARG A 173 7.16 10.11 3.93
C ARG A 173 7.71 8.92 4.72
N PHE A 174 7.78 7.74 4.11
CA PHE A 174 8.46 6.58 4.71
C PHE A 174 9.95 6.82 4.94
N GLY A 175 10.62 7.57 4.07
CA GLY A 175 12.01 7.97 4.24
C GLY A 175 12.24 8.77 5.52
N VAL A 176 11.39 9.78 5.78
CA VAL A 176 11.47 10.60 7.01
C VAL A 176 11.35 9.74 8.28
N LEU A 177 10.36 8.84 8.32
CA LEU A 177 10.17 7.95 9.47
C LEU A 177 11.34 6.98 9.63
N THR A 178 11.83 6.40 8.52
CA THR A 178 12.99 5.48 8.54
C THR A 178 14.25 6.18 9.04
N ASP A 179 14.49 7.41 8.61
CA ASP A 179 15.64 8.19 9.05
C ASP A 179 15.54 8.56 10.54
N ALA A 180 14.33 8.86 11.03
CA ALA A 180 14.11 9.10 12.46
C ALA A 180 14.39 7.85 13.31
N ILE A 181 13.91 6.68 12.87
CA ILE A 181 14.19 5.40 13.53
C ILE A 181 15.71 5.11 13.54
N ARG A 182 16.40 5.34 12.42
CA ARG A 182 17.87 5.13 12.34
C ARG A 182 18.63 6.02 13.32
N LYS A 183 18.29 7.31 13.40
CA LYS A 183 18.90 8.25 14.34
C LYS A 183 18.63 7.87 15.80
N MET A 184 17.42 7.41 16.10
CA MET A 184 17.10 6.91 17.44
C MET A 184 17.94 5.67 17.81
N ARG A 185 18.15 4.74 16.86
CA ARG A 185 19.02 3.57 17.06
C ARG A 185 20.47 3.95 17.34
N GLU A 186 20.93 5.08 16.81
CA GLU A 186 22.26 5.64 17.07
C GLU A 186 22.34 6.44 18.39
N GLY A 187 21.26 6.47 19.18
CA GLY A 187 21.21 7.14 20.48
C GLY A 187 20.75 8.61 20.44
N SER A 188 20.31 9.10 19.27
CA SER A 188 19.73 10.43 19.13
C SER A 188 18.22 10.39 19.42
N TYR A 189 17.87 10.31 20.71
CA TYR A 189 16.48 10.21 21.16
C TYR A 189 15.66 11.50 21.01
N SER A 190 16.32 12.64 20.75
CA SER A 190 15.67 13.95 20.58
C SER A 190 15.15 14.20 19.16
N HIS A 191 15.46 13.32 18.20
CA HIS A 191 14.96 13.46 16.83
C HIS A 191 13.51 12.98 16.74
N ARG A 192 12.68 13.69 15.98
CA ARG A 192 11.25 13.37 15.79
C ARG A 192 10.95 13.13 14.32
N ALA A 193 9.97 12.28 14.06
CA ALA A 193 9.46 12.05 12.71
C ALA A 193 8.39 13.10 12.38
N GLU A 194 8.78 14.12 11.62
CA GLU A 194 7.85 15.16 11.14
C GLU A 194 7.22 14.72 9.80
N VAL A 195 6.11 14.01 9.91
CA VAL A 195 5.34 13.57 8.74
C VAL A 195 4.07 14.41 8.66
N GLY A 196 3.97 15.27 7.64
CA GLY A 196 2.75 16.05 7.39
C GLY A 196 1.62 15.20 6.82
N GLY A 197 0.37 15.54 7.13
CA GLY A 197 -0.84 14.82 6.69
C GLY A 197 -1.75 14.45 7.87
N HIS A 198 -2.93 13.89 7.58
CA HIS A 198 -3.90 13.42 8.57
C HIS A 198 -4.33 11.98 8.26
N ASP A 199 -3.38 11.16 7.80
CA ASP A 199 -3.60 9.75 7.45
C ASP A 199 -2.82 8.83 8.40
N GLU A 200 -2.91 7.53 8.15
CA GLU A 200 -2.34 6.47 8.98
C GLU A 200 -0.80 6.59 9.12
N ILE A 201 -0.12 7.20 8.15
CA ILE A 201 1.33 7.42 8.20
C ILE A 201 1.65 8.54 9.21
N SER A 202 0.83 9.60 9.25
CA SER A 202 1.00 10.66 10.26
C SER A 202 0.67 10.16 11.66
N GLU A 203 -0.35 9.31 11.81
CA GLU A 203 -0.68 8.68 13.09
C GLU A 203 0.46 7.79 13.59
N LEU A 204 1.04 6.96 12.71
CA LEU A 204 2.21 6.15 13.05
C LEU A 204 3.43 6.99 13.46
N ALA A 205 3.63 8.14 12.81
CA ALA A 205 4.71 9.07 13.18
C ALA A 205 4.47 9.69 14.57
N ALA A 206 3.23 9.98 14.93
CA ALA A 206 2.86 10.47 16.25
C ALA A 206 3.12 9.42 17.35
N GLU A 207 2.69 8.18 17.12
CA GLU A 207 2.95 7.05 18.04
C GLU A 207 4.45 6.79 18.21
N PHE A 208 5.23 6.86 17.12
CA PHE A 208 6.68 6.79 17.19
C PHE A 208 7.28 7.92 18.04
N ASN A 209 6.76 9.14 17.92
CA ASN A 209 7.23 10.28 18.70
C ASN A 209 6.90 10.14 20.20
N ASP A 210 5.73 9.62 20.57
CA ASP A 210 5.40 9.33 21.98
C ASP A 210 6.36 8.29 22.58
N MET A 211 6.66 7.23 21.80
CA MET A 211 7.68 6.25 22.20
C MET A 211 9.07 6.89 22.35
N ALA A 212 9.44 7.80 21.43
CA ALA A 212 10.70 8.54 21.50
C ALA A 212 10.79 9.38 22.79
N ASP A 213 9.71 10.07 23.16
CA ASP A 213 9.63 10.90 24.36
C ASP A 213 9.80 10.06 25.64
N ARG A 214 9.13 8.91 25.72
CA ARG A 214 9.27 7.97 26.85
C ARG A 214 10.69 7.40 26.97
N LEU A 215 11.29 7.05 25.84
CA LEU A 215 12.64 6.52 25.80
C LEU A 215 13.67 7.58 26.20
N GLN A 216 13.52 8.80 25.69
CA GLN A 216 14.36 9.93 26.07
C GLN A 216 14.26 10.22 27.58
N THR A 217 13.05 10.26 28.13
CA THR A 217 12.82 10.50 29.56
C THR A 217 13.52 9.43 30.42
N THR A 218 13.40 8.17 30.03
CA THR A 218 14.05 7.04 30.71
C THR A 218 15.58 7.15 30.65
N GLU A 219 16.13 7.47 29.47
CA GLU A 219 17.58 7.62 29.30
C GLU A 219 18.13 8.82 30.08
N ASP A 220 17.42 9.94 30.10
CA ASP A 220 17.79 11.14 30.87
C ASP A 220 17.73 10.88 32.39
N ALA A 221 16.76 10.10 32.86
CA ALA A 221 16.70 9.65 34.25
C ALA A 221 17.89 8.74 34.59
N ARG A 222 18.20 7.76 33.73
CA ARG A 222 19.35 6.87 33.88
C ARG A 222 20.68 7.64 33.93
N ARG A 223 20.88 8.61 33.03
CA ARG A 223 22.10 9.44 32.99
C ARG A 223 22.27 10.26 34.25
N ARG A 224 21.18 10.88 34.74
CA ARG A 224 21.18 11.62 36.01
C ARG A 224 21.51 10.70 37.18
N PHE A 225 20.88 9.52 37.27
CA PHE A 225 21.17 8.53 38.30
C PHE A 225 22.66 8.12 38.33
N VAL A 226 23.25 7.82 37.18
CA VAL A 226 24.68 7.45 37.10
C VAL A 226 25.59 8.61 37.50
N SER A 227 25.25 9.84 37.09
CA SER A 227 25.98 11.05 37.45
C SER A 227 25.94 11.28 38.96
N ASP A 228 24.75 11.27 39.55
CA ASP A 228 24.53 11.53 40.98
C ASP A 228 25.20 10.46 41.84
N ALA A 229 25.06 9.17 41.48
CA ALA A 229 25.76 8.07 42.13
C ALA A 229 27.29 8.26 42.06
N SER A 230 27.82 8.65 40.90
CA SER A 230 29.26 8.90 40.73
C SER A 230 29.75 10.06 41.61
N HIS A 231 28.94 11.10 41.79
CA HIS A 231 29.26 12.22 42.67
C HIS A 231 29.22 11.85 44.16
N GLU A 232 28.15 11.18 44.60
CA GLU A 232 27.97 10.75 46.00
C GLU A 232 29.04 9.74 46.44
N LEU A 233 29.53 8.89 45.54
CA LEU A 233 30.62 7.94 45.82
C LEU A 233 32.01 8.60 45.83
N LYS A 234 32.26 9.62 44.98
CA LYS A 234 33.58 10.27 44.88
C LYS A 234 33.97 11.03 46.15
N THR A 235 33.01 11.71 46.78
CA THR A 235 33.24 12.51 47.99
C THR A 235 33.81 11.71 49.17
N PRO A 236 33.14 10.65 49.66
CA PRO A 236 33.65 9.83 50.76
C PRO A 236 34.97 9.13 50.40
N LEU A 237 35.11 8.68 49.15
CA LEU A 237 36.35 8.07 48.66
C LEU A 237 37.54 9.05 48.68
N ALA A 238 37.31 10.31 48.32
CA ALA A 238 38.32 11.36 48.40
C ALA A 238 38.69 11.67 49.86
N GLY A 239 37.71 11.66 50.77
CA GLY A 239 37.93 11.79 52.22
C GLY A 239 38.83 10.68 52.77
N ILE A 240 38.48 9.42 52.50
CA ILE A 240 39.29 8.26 52.90
C ILE A 240 40.72 8.39 52.38
N ARG A 241 40.88 8.77 51.11
CA ARG A 241 42.20 8.91 50.50
C ARG A 241 43.02 10.01 51.14
N LEU A 242 42.43 11.19 51.37
CA LEU A 242 43.12 12.33 51.98
C LEU A 242 43.56 12.04 53.42
N LEU A 243 42.69 11.42 54.22
CA LEU A 243 43.01 11.00 55.58
C LEU A 243 44.11 9.92 55.57
N SER A 244 44.01 8.93 54.68
CA SER A 244 45.03 7.89 54.53
C SER A 244 46.39 8.46 54.11
N ASP A 245 46.41 9.37 53.14
CA ASP A 245 47.62 10.05 52.68
C ASP A 245 48.24 10.91 53.80
N SER A 246 47.41 11.56 54.62
CA SER A 246 47.87 12.37 55.76
C SER A 246 48.53 11.52 56.85
N ILE A 247 48.00 10.31 57.12
CA ILE A 247 48.63 9.33 58.02
C ILE A 247 49.98 8.88 57.48
N LEU A 248 50.07 8.60 56.17
CA LEU A 248 51.30 8.08 55.56
C LEU A 248 52.40 9.13 55.40
N GLN A 249 52.05 10.41 55.19
CA GLN A 249 53.02 11.49 54.93
C GLN A 249 53.55 12.17 56.20
N THR A 250 52.90 11.97 57.36
CA THR A 250 53.26 12.66 58.61
C THR A 250 54.13 11.76 59.50
N GLU A 251 55.45 12.01 59.53
CA GLU A 251 56.44 11.14 60.22
C GLU A 251 56.26 11.02 61.75
N ASN A 252 55.71 12.04 62.42
CA ASN A 252 55.59 12.10 63.88
C ASN A 252 54.15 12.46 64.33
N MET A 253 53.15 11.78 63.78
CA MET A 253 51.77 11.97 64.21
C MET A 253 51.52 11.22 65.54
N ASP A 254 50.87 11.87 66.51
CA ASP A 254 50.59 11.23 67.78
C ASP A 254 49.50 10.15 67.64
N ALA A 255 49.50 9.20 68.57
CA ALA A 255 48.59 8.06 68.54
C ALA A 255 47.11 8.45 68.72
N GLN A 256 46.81 9.63 69.24
CA GLN A 256 45.43 10.11 69.39
C GLN A 256 44.91 10.63 68.04
N THR A 257 45.67 11.45 67.33
CA THR A 257 45.29 11.94 65.98
C THR A 257 45.23 10.81 64.95
N VAL A 258 46.13 9.81 65.02
CA VAL A 258 46.01 8.62 64.16
C VAL A 258 44.70 7.86 64.40
N ARG A 259 44.28 7.71 65.67
CA ARG A 259 43.00 7.05 65.99
C ARG A 259 41.80 7.86 65.51
N GLU A 260 41.86 9.18 65.59
CA GLU A 260 40.83 10.07 65.06
C GLU A 260 40.68 9.91 63.54
N PHE A 261 41.79 9.99 62.79
CA PHE A 261 41.75 9.83 61.32
C PHE A 261 41.31 8.43 60.88
N VAL A 262 41.68 7.38 61.61
CA VAL A 262 41.18 6.02 61.35
C VAL A 262 39.67 5.92 61.62
N GLY A 263 39.18 6.57 62.67
CA GLY A 263 37.74 6.66 62.95
C GLY A 263 36.97 7.40 61.86
N ASP A 264 37.52 8.51 61.35
CA ASP A 264 36.92 9.24 60.23
C ASP A 264 36.90 8.41 58.94
N ILE A 265 37.96 7.64 58.66
CA ILE A 265 38.00 6.68 57.54
C ILE A 265 36.92 5.61 57.69
N GLU A 266 36.73 5.06 58.91
CA GLU A 266 35.67 4.09 59.20
C GLU A 266 34.29 4.70 58.92
N GLN A 267 34.05 5.93 59.35
CA GLN A 267 32.78 6.63 59.13
C GLN A 267 32.49 6.87 57.63
N GLU A 268 33.49 7.27 56.84
CA GLU A 268 33.33 7.43 55.39
C GLU A 268 33.15 6.08 54.67
N SER A 269 33.78 5.01 55.16
CA SER A 269 33.58 3.64 54.65
C SER A 269 32.14 3.15 54.90
N GLU A 270 31.62 3.37 56.11
CA GLU A 270 30.20 3.07 56.39
C GLU A 270 29.26 3.91 55.53
N ARG A 271 29.60 5.18 55.27
CA ARG A 271 28.80 6.04 54.40
C ARG A 271 28.76 5.49 52.97
N LEU A 272 29.90 5.04 52.44
CA LEU A 272 29.97 4.36 51.14
C LEU A 272 29.08 3.11 51.11
N ALA A 273 29.16 2.27 52.15
CA ALA A 273 28.35 1.06 52.26
C ALA A 273 26.83 1.39 52.20
N ARG A 274 26.39 2.39 52.98
CA ARG A 274 25.00 2.88 52.96
C ARG A 274 24.57 3.40 51.59
N ILE A 275 25.42 4.16 50.90
CA ILE A 275 25.13 4.65 49.54
C ILE A 275 24.96 3.48 48.57
N THR A 276 25.87 2.50 48.61
CA THR A 276 25.79 1.33 47.72
C THR A 276 24.55 0.46 47.98
N GLU A 277 24.18 0.26 49.25
CA GLU A 277 22.96 -0.45 49.65
C GLU A 277 21.71 0.26 49.09
N ASN A 278 21.64 1.58 49.25
CA ASN A 278 20.54 2.40 48.74
C ASN A 278 20.45 2.37 47.21
N LEU A 279 21.57 2.40 46.49
CA LEU A 279 21.60 2.27 45.02
C LEU A 279 21.12 0.88 44.56
N LEU A 280 21.54 -0.19 45.24
CA LEU A 280 21.07 -1.55 44.95
C LEU A 280 19.57 -1.69 45.24
N ARG A 281 19.07 -1.03 46.27
CA ARG A 281 17.64 -1.02 46.61
C ARG A 281 16.81 -0.30 45.55
N LEU A 282 17.24 0.89 45.12
CA LEU A 282 16.59 1.64 44.04
C LEU A 282 16.50 0.84 42.74
N THR A 283 17.59 0.18 42.33
CA THR A 283 17.59 -0.63 41.09
C THR A 283 16.67 -1.85 41.18
N ARG A 284 16.51 -2.46 42.37
CA ARG A 284 15.52 -3.54 42.58
C ARG A 284 14.09 -3.03 42.44
N LEU A 285 13.78 -1.85 43.02
CA LEU A 285 12.46 -1.22 42.90
C LEU A 285 12.12 -0.90 41.44
N ASP A 286 13.06 -0.35 40.66
CA ASP A 286 12.87 -0.04 39.24
C ASP A 286 12.65 -1.30 38.38
N SER A 287 13.22 -2.44 38.77
CA SER A 287 13.10 -3.71 38.04
C SER A 287 11.74 -4.41 38.21
N GLY A 288 10.86 -3.88 39.06
CA GLY A 288 9.56 -4.49 39.39
C GLY A 288 9.67 -5.79 40.19
N MET A 289 10.87 -6.16 40.66
CA MET A 289 11.12 -7.31 41.52
C MET A 289 10.80 -6.97 42.99
N LEU A 290 9.57 -6.56 43.24
CA LEU A 290 9.06 -6.34 44.59
C LEU A 290 8.76 -7.71 45.25
N PRO A 291 9.08 -7.90 46.53
CA PRO A 291 8.61 -9.06 47.28
C PRO A 291 7.08 -9.14 47.24
N GLU A 292 6.53 -10.36 47.24
CA GLU A 292 5.07 -10.52 47.35
C GLU A 292 4.55 -9.91 48.65
N ALA A 293 3.50 -9.11 48.54
CA ALA A 293 2.89 -8.46 49.69
C ALA A 293 2.11 -9.49 50.51
N GLN A 294 2.46 -9.60 51.79
CA GLN A 294 1.84 -10.50 52.75
C GLN A 294 1.09 -9.72 53.83
N CYS A 295 0.18 -10.38 54.55
CA CYS A 295 -0.49 -9.76 55.69
C CYS A 295 0.50 -9.67 56.86
N VAL A 296 0.97 -8.45 57.17
CA VAL A 296 1.97 -8.17 58.22
C VAL A 296 1.28 -7.48 59.40
N ASP A 297 1.48 -8.01 60.61
CA ASP A 297 1.14 -7.31 61.85
C ASP A 297 2.20 -6.25 62.17
N LEU A 298 1.78 -4.99 62.25
CA LEU A 298 2.61 -3.82 62.53
C LEU A 298 3.06 -3.76 63.99
N SER A 299 2.40 -4.47 64.90
CA SER A 299 2.75 -4.47 66.34
C SER A 299 4.19 -4.96 66.60
N PRO A 300 4.62 -6.15 66.10
CA PRO A 300 6.00 -6.60 66.25
C PRO A 300 7.01 -5.73 65.48
N VAL A 301 6.65 -5.23 64.30
CA VAL A 301 7.49 -4.31 63.52
C VAL A 301 7.75 -3.03 64.31
N MET A 302 6.71 -2.45 64.88
CA MET A 302 6.84 -1.20 65.64
C MET A 302 7.62 -1.36 66.92
N ALA A 303 7.34 -2.43 67.67
CA ALA A 303 8.10 -2.75 68.85
C ALA A 303 9.59 -2.95 68.53
N ARG A 304 9.93 -3.52 67.36
CA ARG A 304 11.32 -3.67 66.90
C ARG A 304 11.99 -2.33 66.61
N VAL A 305 11.37 -1.46 65.81
CA VAL A 305 11.92 -0.15 65.46
C VAL A 305 12.15 0.71 66.71
N VAL A 306 11.15 0.78 67.60
CA VAL A 306 11.25 1.57 68.85
C VAL A 306 12.35 1.03 69.76
N ARG A 307 12.51 -0.30 69.87
CA ARG A 307 13.63 -0.88 70.63
C ARG A 307 14.99 -0.49 70.04
N MET A 308 15.13 -0.51 68.72
CA MET A 308 16.40 -0.17 68.04
C MET A 308 16.76 1.31 68.19
N LEU A 309 15.78 2.20 68.06
CA LEU A 309 16.00 3.65 68.07
C LEU A 309 15.94 4.29 69.47
N ARG A 310 15.59 3.53 70.52
CA ARG A 310 15.47 4.05 71.88
C ARG A 310 16.75 4.72 72.39
N LEU A 311 17.90 4.06 72.20
CA LEU A 311 19.19 4.58 72.65
C LEU A 311 19.55 5.87 71.91
N VAL A 312 19.27 5.92 70.60
CA VAL A 312 19.52 7.09 69.74
C VAL A 312 18.62 8.27 70.15
N ALA A 313 17.36 7.99 70.47
CA ALA A 313 16.42 9.00 70.98
C ALA A 313 16.84 9.54 72.35
N GLU A 314 17.27 8.67 73.27
CA GLU A 314 17.79 9.06 74.59
C GLU A 314 19.05 9.93 74.49
N GLU A 315 20.00 9.56 73.61
CA GLU A 315 21.21 10.35 73.35
C GLU A 315 20.87 11.75 72.80
N LYS A 316 19.81 11.85 72.00
CA LYS A 316 19.30 13.12 71.44
C LYS A 316 18.30 13.85 72.34
N GLN A 317 17.97 13.30 73.51
CA GLN A 317 16.95 13.83 74.44
C GLN A 317 15.57 14.01 73.79
N VAL A 318 15.15 13.04 72.98
CA VAL A 318 13.86 13.02 72.28
C VAL A 318 12.94 11.95 72.88
N ASP A 319 11.71 12.31 73.24
CA ASP A 319 10.72 11.36 73.72
C ASP A 319 10.12 10.52 72.57
N LEU A 320 10.37 9.21 72.58
CA LEU A 320 9.87 8.27 71.57
C LEU A 320 8.67 7.47 72.11
N SER A 321 7.49 7.68 71.52
CA SER A 321 6.25 6.96 71.85
C SER A 321 5.51 6.51 70.59
N TYR A 322 4.72 5.43 70.69
CA TYR A 322 3.92 4.91 69.58
C TYR A 322 2.55 4.45 70.06
N GLU A 323 1.52 4.63 69.23
CA GLU A 323 0.14 4.19 69.48
C GLU A 323 -0.43 3.55 68.21
N ILE A 324 -1.00 2.34 68.31
CA ILE A 324 -1.62 1.61 67.19
C ILE A 324 -3.12 1.58 67.44
N ARG A 325 -3.91 2.33 66.65
CA ARG A 325 -5.34 2.58 66.94
C ARG A 325 -6.36 1.60 66.32
N ARG A 326 -5.97 0.65 65.45
CA ARG A 326 -6.85 -0.38 64.84
C ARG A 326 -6.07 -1.66 64.51
N GLU A 327 -6.78 -2.76 64.16
CA GLU A 327 -6.21 -4.04 63.69
C GLU A 327 -4.97 -3.76 62.83
N GLY A 328 -3.80 -3.94 63.43
CA GLY A 328 -2.54 -3.40 62.95
C GLY A 328 -1.98 -4.16 61.76
N GLN A 329 -2.84 -4.74 60.93
CA GLN A 329 -2.43 -5.56 59.80
C GLN A 329 -2.45 -4.74 58.50
N THR A 330 -1.41 -4.89 57.70
CA THR A 330 -1.31 -4.29 56.36
C THR A 330 -0.78 -5.30 55.37
N LEU A 331 -1.13 -5.13 54.09
CA LEU A 331 -0.49 -5.88 53.00
C LEU A 331 0.83 -5.18 52.66
N ALA A 332 1.95 -5.83 53.00
CA ALA A 332 3.30 -5.32 52.72
C ALA A 332 4.34 -6.45 52.81
N SER A 333 5.57 -6.18 52.37
CA SER A 333 6.74 -6.94 52.84
C SER A 333 7.10 -6.50 54.25
N GLU A 334 7.36 -7.45 55.15
CA GLU A 334 7.72 -7.15 56.55
C GLU A 334 9.01 -6.32 56.65
N ASP A 335 9.99 -6.63 55.79
CA ASP A 335 11.26 -5.90 55.74
C ASP A 335 11.09 -4.48 55.21
N GLU A 336 10.25 -4.28 54.18
CA GLU A 336 10.02 -2.95 53.61
C GLU A 336 9.28 -2.01 54.56
N ILE A 337 8.24 -2.52 55.23
CA ILE A 337 7.48 -1.71 56.19
C ILE A 337 8.32 -1.39 57.43
N HIS A 338 9.15 -2.34 57.89
CA HIS A 338 10.14 -2.08 58.93
C HIS A 338 11.10 -0.97 58.51
N GLU A 339 11.66 -1.03 57.31
CA GLU A 339 12.63 -0.06 56.82
C GLU A 339 12.03 1.34 56.62
N ILE A 340 10.80 1.43 56.10
CA ILE A 340 10.07 2.70 55.99
C ILE A 340 9.91 3.32 57.37
N ILE A 341 9.40 2.55 58.33
CA ILE A 341 9.13 3.08 59.67
C ILE A 341 10.44 3.43 60.39
N TYR A 342 11.48 2.61 60.25
CA TYR A 342 12.81 2.89 60.78
C TYR A 342 13.36 4.19 60.21
N ASN A 343 13.40 4.35 58.89
CA ASN A 343 13.96 5.54 58.25
C ASN A 343 13.20 6.82 58.59
N LEU A 344 11.86 6.78 58.65
CA LEU A 344 11.05 7.93 59.04
C LEU A 344 11.27 8.29 60.51
N THR A 345 11.35 7.30 61.39
CA THR A 345 11.54 7.51 62.83
C THR A 345 12.95 8.01 63.13
N GLU A 346 13.98 7.44 62.49
CA GLU A 346 15.37 7.87 62.60
C GLU A 346 15.52 9.32 62.12
N ASN A 347 14.92 9.67 60.98
CA ASN A 347 14.90 11.05 60.50
C ASN A 347 14.15 11.97 61.47
N ALA A 348 13.01 11.53 62.00
CA ALA A 348 12.26 12.31 62.98
C ALA A 348 13.13 12.62 64.20
N ILE A 349 13.83 11.63 64.78
CA ILE A 349 14.76 11.84 65.91
C ILE A 349 15.91 12.77 65.53
N LYS A 350 16.56 12.53 64.37
CA LYS A 350 17.73 13.28 63.92
C LYS A 350 17.46 14.77 63.73
N TYR A 351 16.27 15.12 63.26
CA TYR A 351 15.87 16.50 62.97
C TYR A 351 14.91 17.09 64.02
N ASN A 352 14.66 16.39 65.14
CA ASN A 352 13.84 16.92 66.23
C ASN A 352 14.60 17.92 67.11
N ARG A 353 13.86 18.61 67.97
CA ARG A 353 14.41 19.36 69.10
C ARG A 353 14.28 18.54 70.40
N PRO A 354 15.12 18.79 71.42
CA PRO A 354 15.00 18.13 72.72
C PRO A 354 13.62 18.35 73.37
N GLY A 355 13.09 17.31 74.01
CA GLY A 355 11.74 17.22 74.56
C GLY A 355 10.90 16.18 73.84
#